data_AF-A0A6N2HXZ5-F1
#
_entry.id   AF-A0A6N2HXZ5-F1
#
_cell.length_a   1.000
_cell.length_b   1.000
_cell.length_c   1.000
_cell.angle_alpha   90.00
_cell.angle_beta   90.00
_cell.angle_gamma   90.00
#
_symmetry.space_group_name_H-M   'P 1'
#
loop_
_entity.id
_entity.type
_entity.pdbx_description
1 polymer ?
#
loop_
_entity_poly.entity_id
_entity_poly.type
_entity_poly.pdbx_seq_one_letter_code
_entity_poly.pdbx_strand_id
1 'polypeptide(L)'
;MSAVRVAPVMPDYAEARATFSWRRERSRLAGLPGGGVNTGYEAVDRHLREGHGERVALRCVARDGSVRTVTYTRLAQDSSRFAHVLESLGVGRGERVFTLLGRCHELYAAVLGTLRAGRVLCPLFAAFGPEPVALRMGLGDARVLVTTRELYEHKVARARGGRLRASGTADPSLTVTNLGDQGVETVFGVVHPPQVALVGLGRIVERPVAVRGLLGVRPVLTATLSADHRAADGATGARPLTSLDRFLQRPEEL
;
A
#
# COMPACT_ATOMS: atom_id res chain seq x y z
N MET A 1 16.58 -15.46 24.80
CA MET A 1 15.61 -14.61 24.06
C MET A 1 14.26 -14.74 24.74
N SER A 2 13.82 -13.73 25.49
CA SER A 2 12.48 -13.74 26.09
C SER A 2 11.45 -13.66 24.96
N ALA A 3 10.66 -14.71 24.78
CA ALA A 3 9.58 -14.71 23.80
C ALA A 3 8.59 -13.61 24.19
N VAL A 4 8.50 -12.56 23.38
CA VAL A 4 7.48 -11.53 23.53
C VAL A 4 6.12 -12.21 23.32
N ARG A 5 5.47 -12.61 24.42
CA ARG A 5 4.10 -13.12 24.40
C ARG A 5 3.16 -11.95 24.18
N VAL A 6 2.89 -11.62 22.92
CA VAL A 6 1.76 -10.76 22.57
C VAL A 6 0.50 -11.60 22.74
N ALA A 7 -0.41 -11.17 23.63
CA ALA A 7 -1.71 -11.81 23.74
C ALA A 7 -2.49 -11.63 22.42
N PRO A 8 -3.10 -12.70 21.87
CA PRO A 8 -3.89 -12.59 20.65
C PRO A 8 -5.09 -11.66 20.88
N VAL A 9 -5.41 -10.85 19.87
CA VAL A 9 -6.55 -9.90 19.92
C VAL A 9 -7.89 -10.64 20.02
N MET A 10 -7.94 -11.90 19.60
CA MET A 10 -9.10 -12.78 19.69
C MET A 10 -8.67 -14.11 20.34
N PRO A 11 -8.68 -14.20 21.68
CA PRO A 11 -8.25 -15.40 22.39
C PRO A 11 -9.23 -16.57 22.25
N ASP A 12 -10.53 -16.28 22.11
CA ASP A 12 -11.59 -17.26 21.83
C ASP A 12 -12.42 -16.83 20.62
N TYR A 13 -12.31 -17.58 19.53
CA TYR A 13 -13.05 -17.32 18.29
C TYR A 13 -14.54 -17.66 18.43
N ALA A 14 -14.88 -18.75 19.11
CA ALA A 14 -16.26 -19.21 19.24
C ALA A 14 -17.09 -18.21 20.04
N GLU A 15 -16.55 -17.71 21.15
CA GLU A 15 -17.16 -16.67 21.96
C GLU A 15 -17.25 -15.34 21.20
N ALA A 16 -16.17 -14.92 20.54
CA ALA A 16 -16.17 -13.69 19.75
C ALA A 16 -17.23 -13.70 18.66
N ARG A 17 -17.41 -14.84 17.96
CA ARG A 17 -18.46 -15.04 16.97
C ARG A 17 -19.85 -15.03 17.59
N ALA A 18 -20.05 -15.73 18.70
CA ALA A 18 -21.35 -15.84 19.36
C ALA A 18 -21.84 -14.51 19.96
N THR A 19 -20.92 -13.65 20.43
CA THR A 19 -21.22 -12.39 21.11
C THR A 19 -21.04 -11.15 20.23
N PHE A 20 -20.79 -11.33 18.93
CA PHE A 20 -20.60 -10.23 18.00
C PHE A 20 -21.89 -9.43 17.79
N SER A 21 -21.78 -8.10 17.79
CA SER A 21 -22.86 -7.21 17.38
C SER A 21 -22.30 -5.88 16.89
N TRP A 22 -22.81 -5.37 15.78
CA TRP A 22 -22.44 -4.04 15.28
C TRP A 22 -22.68 -2.92 16.29
N ARG A 23 -23.72 -3.05 17.14
CA ARG A 23 -24.00 -2.07 18.19
C ARG A 23 -22.89 -2.03 19.25
N ARG A 24 -22.38 -3.22 19.64
CA ARG A 24 -21.29 -3.37 20.60
C ARG A 24 -19.96 -2.90 20.02
N GLU A 25 -19.67 -3.21 18.77
CA GLU A 25 -18.45 -2.71 18.13
C GLU A 25 -18.49 -1.18 17.96
N ARG A 26 -19.67 -0.62 17.64
CA ARG A 26 -19.86 0.83 17.58
C ARG A 26 -19.57 1.53 18.90
N SER A 27 -19.89 0.92 20.04
CA SER A 27 -19.63 1.51 21.37
C SER A 27 -18.16 1.51 21.78
N ARG A 28 -17.28 0.83 21.02
CA ARG A 28 -15.81 0.88 21.24
C ARG A 28 -15.15 2.10 20.59
N LEU A 29 -15.87 2.80 19.72
CA LEU A 29 -15.41 4.05 19.12
C LEU A 29 -15.78 5.21 20.05
N ALA A 30 -14.87 6.16 20.22
CA ALA A 30 -15.11 7.32 21.08
C ALA A 30 -16.20 8.24 20.51
N GLY A 31 -16.28 8.33 19.19
CA GLY A 31 -17.14 9.28 18.47
C GLY A 31 -16.66 10.72 18.61
N LEU A 32 -17.21 11.60 17.77
CA LEU A 32 -17.00 13.04 17.90
C LEU A 32 -17.97 13.66 18.93
N PRO A 33 -17.58 14.74 19.62
CA PRO A 33 -18.52 15.58 20.36
C PRO A 33 -19.61 16.09 19.41
N GLY A 34 -20.88 15.78 19.69
CA GLY A 34 -22.02 16.13 18.82
C GLY A 34 -22.42 15.07 17.80
N GLY A 35 -21.77 13.90 17.81
CA GLY A 35 -22.13 12.75 16.97
C GLY A 35 -21.26 12.58 15.72
N GLY A 36 -21.33 11.38 15.14
CA GLY A 36 -20.50 10.98 14.01
C GLY A 36 -19.18 10.30 14.42
N VAL A 37 -18.33 10.10 13.42
CA VAL A 37 -17.01 9.48 13.55
C VAL A 37 -16.01 10.22 12.67
N ASN A 38 -14.78 10.29 13.13
CA ASN A 38 -13.66 10.75 12.34
C ASN A 38 -12.45 9.86 12.60
N THR A 39 -11.88 9.27 11.54
CA THR A 39 -10.77 8.34 11.66
C THR A 39 -9.52 8.99 12.26
N GLY A 40 -9.23 10.25 11.92
CA GLY A 40 -8.11 10.98 12.51
C GLY A 40 -8.28 11.18 14.02
N TYR A 41 -9.50 11.49 14.46
CA TYR A 41 -9.85 11.63 15.88
C TYR A 41 -9.71 10.29 16.63
N GLU A 42 -10.30 9.21 16.10
CA GLU A 42 -10.23 7.89 16.73
C GLU A 42 -8.81 7.36 16.82
N ALA A 43 -7.99 7.61 15.79
CA ALA A 43 -6.62 7.10 15.72
C ALA A 43 -5.60 7.93 16.50
N VAL A 44 -5.93 9.18 16.89
CA VAL A 44 -4.96 10.11 17.51
C VAL A 44 -5.54 10.84 18.72
N ASP A 45 -6.53 11.70 18.51
CA ASP A 45 -7.03 12.62 19.54
C ASP A 45 -7.68 11.90 20.72
N ARG A 46 -8.40 10.80 20.45
CA ARG A 46 -8.93 9.90 21.47
C ARG A 46 -7.85 9.50 22.48
N HIS A 47 -6.68 9.09 21.98
CA HIS A 47 -5.57 8.65 22.84
C HIS A 47 -4.97 9.80 23.65
N LEU A 48 -4.96 11.03 23.13
CA LEU A 48 -4.59 12.20 23.94
C LEU A 48 -5.55 12.40 25.11
N ARG A 49 -6.85 12.30 24.87
CA ARG A 49 -7.89 12.46 25.89
C ARG A 49 -7.85 11.36 26.95
N GLU A 50 -7.46 10.15 26.57
CA GLU A 50 -7.23 9.01 27.46
C GLU A 50 -5.90 9.12 28.26
N GLY A 51 -5.15 10.22 28.12
CA GLY A 51 -3.89 10.44 28.84
C GLY A 51 -2.71 9.66 28.26
N HIS A 52 -2.79 9.22 27.00
CA HIS A 52 -1.74 8.46 26.32
C HIS A 52 -0.81 9.32 25.45
N GLY A 53 -0.79 10.64 25.66
CA GLY A 53 -0.02 11.58 24.83
C GLY A 53 1.46 11.22 24.66
N GLU A 54 2.14 10.89 25.76
CA GLU A 54 3.57 10.55 25.73
C GLU A 54 3.86 9.10 25.33
N ARG A 55 2.82 8.28 25.08
CA ARG A 55 3.04 6.95 24.52
C ARG A 55 3.52 7.06 23.08
N VAL A 56 4.42 6.15 22.71
CA VAL A 56 4.90 6.01 21.35
C VAL A 56 3.76 5.56 20.43
N ALA A 57 3.43 6.40 19.45
CA ALA A 57 2.46 6.09 18.40
C ALA A 57 3.13 5.44 17.18
N LEU A 58 4.30 5.95 16.77
CA LEU A 58 5.03 5.45 15.60
C LEU A 58 6.51 5.21 15.92
N ARG A 59 7.06 4.16 15.33
CA ARG A 59 8.50 3.92 15.22
C ARG A 59 8.86 3.82 13.74
N CYS A 60 9.50 4.84 13.21
CA CYS A 60 9.95 4.89 11.82
C CYS A 60 11.39 4.39 11.77
N VAL A 61 11.60 3.24 11.14
CA VAL A 61 12.93 2.65 10.95
C VAL A 61 13.40 2.97 9.53
N ALA A 62 14.49 3.72 9.42
CA ALA A 62 15.10 4.07 8.14
C ALA A 62 15.99 2.93 7.62
N ARG A 63 16.44 3.07 6.36
CA ARG A 63 17.26 2.06 5.67
C ARG A 63 18.62 1.84 6.35
N ASP A 64 19.18 2.87 6.95
CA ASP A 64 20.42 2.83 7.73
C ASP A 64 20.24 2.23 9.13
N GLY A 65 19.03 1.78 9.47
CA GLY A 65 18.67 1.23 10.78
C GLY A 65 18.37 2.29 11.84
N SER A 66 18.49 3.59 11.53
CA SER A 66 18.12 4.65 12.46
C SER A 66 16.62 4.60 12.76
N VAL A 67 16.25 4.84 14.02
CA VAL A 67 14.87 4.75 14.48
C VAL A 67 14.42 6.12 14.99
N ARG A 68 13.40 6.68 14.35
CA ARG A 68 12.69 7.85 14.84
C ARG A 68 11.42 7.43 15.56
N THR A 69 11.31 7.83 16.81
CA THR A 69 10.13 7.59 17.66
C THR A 69 9.24 8.83 17.66
N VAL A 70 7.93 8.64 17.49
CA VAL A 70 6.93 9.72 17.50
C VAL A 70 5.85 9.38 18.52
N THR A 71 5.60 10.30 19.46
CA THR A 71 4.54 10.16 20.47
C THR A 71 3.17 10.55 19.90
N TYR A 72 2.08 10.17 20.58
CA TYR A 72 0.74 10.62 20.20
C TYR A 72 0.63 12.14 20.24
N THR A 73 1.23 12.81 21.23
CA THR A 73 1.26 14.29 21.32
C THR A 73 1.85 14.88 20.04
N ARG A 74 3.00 14.37 19.59
CA ARG A 74 3.66 14.87 18.39
C ARG A 74 2.87 14.56 17.12
N LEU A 75 2.31 13.35 17.01
CA LEU A 75 1.51 12.94 15.86
C LEU A 75 0.22 13.79 15.72
N ALA A 76 -0.41 14.15 16.84
CA ALA A 76 -1.56 15.03 16.87
C ALA A 76 -1.22 16.44 16.38
N GLN A 77 -0.08 16.99 16.83
CA GLN A 77 0.40 18.29 16.39
C GLN A 77 0.69 18.29 14.88
N ASP A 78 1.45 17.32 14.39
CA ASP A 78 1.84 17.26 12.98
C ASP A 78 0.62 17.00 12.06
N SER A 79 -0.28 16.09 12.44
CA SER A 79 -1.52 15.83 11.67
C SER A 79 -2.48 17.02 11.71
N SER A 80 -2.59 17.74 12.83
CA SER A 80 -3.39 18.96 12.92
C SER A 80 -2.81 20.07 12.05
N ARG A 81 -1.48 20.26 12.08
CA ARG A 81 -0.81 21.24 11.21
C ARG A 81 -1.06 20.93 9.74
N PHE A 82 -0.97 19.67 9.34
CA PHE A 82 -1.26 19.28 7.97
C PHE A 82 -2.72 19.52 7.58
N ALA A 83 -3.68 19.24 8.47
CA ALA A 83 -5.09 19.54 8.25
C ALA A 83 -5.32 21.04 7.97
N HIS A 84 -4.67 21.93 8.73
CA HIS A 84 -4.74 23.38 8.50
C HIS A 84 -4.07 23.80 7.17
N VAL A 85 -3.00 23.12 6.75
CA VAL A 85 -2.40 23.37 5.42
C VAL A 85 -3.41 23.07 4.32
N LEU A 86 -4.12 21.95 4.40
CA LEU A 86 -5.17 21.62 3.42
C LEU A 86 -6.27 22.68 3.39
N GLU A 87 -6.69 23.17 4.55
CA GLU A 87 -7.66 24.25 4.66
C GLU A 87 -7.14 25.56 4.04
N SER A 88 -5.89 25.95 4.32
CA SER A 88 -5.29 27.15 3.72
C SER A 88 -5.13 27.08 2.20
N LEU A 89 -5.02 25.86 1.65
CA LEU A 89 -4.98 25.60 0.21
C LEU A 89 -6.38 25.55 -0.42
N GLY A 90 -7.44 25.77 0.37
CA GLY A 90 -8.82 25.75 -0.09
C GLY A 90 -9.37 24.34 -0.34
N VAL A 91 -8.71 23.29 0.16
CA VAL A 91 -9.13 21.91 -0.08
C VAL A 91 -10.37 21.59 0.72
N GLY A 92 -11.50 21.42 0.05
CA GLY A 92 -12.82 21.23 0.65
C GLY A 92 -13.05 19.86 1.28
N ARG A 93 -14.14 19.72 2.03
CA ARG A 93 -14.60 18.42 2.55
C ARG A 93 -14.94 17.49 1.38
N GLY A 94 -14.53 16.23 1.47
CA GLY A 94 -14.75 15.24 0.40
C GLY A 94 -13.79 15.35 -0.79
N GLU A 95 -12.94 16.38 -0.86
CA GLU A 95 -11.91 16.47 -1.89
C GLU A 95 -10.77 15.50 -1.66
N ARG A 96 -10.12 15.10 -2.75
CA ARG A 96 -9.14 14.01 -2.78
C ARG A 96 -7.73 14.55 -2.58
N VAL A 97 -7.03 14.00 -1.60
CA VAL A 97 -5.63 14.29 -1.30
C VAL A 97 -4.81 13.05 -1.61
N PHE A 98 -3.98 13.14 -2.64
CA PHE A 98 -3.10 12.05 -3.03
C PHE A 98 -1.81 12.10 -2.22
N THR A 99 -1.30 10.93 -1.82
CA THR A 99 0.01 10.81 -1.19
C THR A 99 0.92 9.91 -2.03
N LEU A 100 2.13 10.38 -2.31
CA LEU A 100 3.20 9.60 -2.94
C LEU A 100 4.45 9.78 -2.07
N LEU A 101 4.51 9.02 -0.98
CA LEU A 101 5.55 9.15 0.04
C LEU A 101 6.08 7.77 0.44
N GLY A 102 7.33 7.73 0.88
CA GLY A 102 7.90 6.57 1.54
C GLY A 102 7.31 6.33 2.94
N ARG A 103 7.75 5.26 3.60
CA ARG A 103 7.33 4.90 4.97
C ARG A 103 8.01 5.78 6.03
N CYS A 104 7.64 7.06 6.07
CA CYS A 104 8.18 8.06 7.01
C CYS A 104 7.08 8.65 7.91
N HIS A 105 7.46 9.49 8.88
CA HIS A 105 6.49 10.08 9.80
C HIS A 105 5.54 11.06 9.08
N GLU A 106 6.04 11.75 8.06
CA GLU A 106 5.32 12.74 7.27
C GLU A 106 4.18 12.11 6.49
N LEU A 107 4.35 10.85 6.03
CA LEU A 107 3.26 10.07 5.44
C LEU A 107 2.09 9.95 6.42
N TYR A 108 2.35 9.56 7.66
CA TYR A 108 1.29 9.38 8.66
C TYR A 108 0.67 10.71 9.09
N ALA A 109 1.47 11.78 9.20
CA ALA A 109 0.94 13.11 9.45
C ALA A 109 0.00 13.57 8.32
N ALA A 110 0.38 13.35 7.05
CA ALA A 110 -0.45 13.69 5.89
C ALA A 110 -1.73 12.85 5.82
N VAL A 111 -1.62 11.54 6.05
CA VAL A 111 -2.75 10.59 6.07
C VAL A 111 -3.75 10.98 7.16
N LEU A 112 -3.29 11.10 8.40
CA LEU A 112 -4.15 11.39 9.55
C LEU A 112 -4.69 12.82 9.48
N GLY A 113 -3.89 13.78 9.00
CA GLY A 113 -4.34 15.15 8.78
C GLY A 113 -5.42 15.26 7.71
N THR A 114 -5.30 14.53 6.60
CA THR A 114 -6.33 14.44 5.56
C THR A 114 -7.64 13.91 6.12
N LEU A 115 -7.58 12.79 6.85
CA LEU A 115 -8.77 12.15 7.45
C LEU A 115 -9.38 13.00 8.56
N ARG A 116 -8.54 13.60 9.42
CA ARG A 116 -8.94 14.58 10.45
C ARG A 116 -9.73 15.72 9.83
N ALA A 117 -9.23 16.24 8.71
CA ALA A 117 -9.86 17.31 7.96
C ALA A 117 -11.15 16.86 7.23
N GLY A 118 -11.51 15.57 7.22
CA GLY A 118 -12.69 15.09 6.48
C GLY A 118 -12.51 15.16 4.95
N ARG A 119 -11.26 15.12 4.49
CA ARG A 119 -10.88 14.99 3.09
C ARG A 119 -10.71 13.50 2.75
N VAL A 120 -10.75 13.16 1.48
CA VAL A 120 -10.62 11.78 0.99
C VAL A 120 -9.15 11.49 0.74
N LEU A 121 -8.60 10.49 1.44
CA LEU A 121 -7.23 10.05 1.22
C LEU A 121 -7.14 9.13 -0.01
N CYS A 122 -6.22 9.41 -0.93
CA CYS A 122 -5.94 8.60 -2.10
C CYS A 122 -4.45 8.18 -2.14
N PRO A 123 -4.05 7.09 -1.47
CA PRO A 123 -2.64 6.73 -1.36
C PRO A 123 -2.10 6.13 -2.66
N LEU A 124 -0.92 6.58 -3.07
CA LEU A 124 -0.13 6.02 -4.16
C LEU A 124 1.11 5.34 -3.60
N PHE A 125 1.42 4.16 -4.12
CA PHE A 125 2.57 3.41 -3.63
C PHE A 125 3.87 3.98 -4.21
N ALA A 126 4.81 4.32 -3.33
CA ALA A 126 6.09 4.91 -3.73
C ALA A 126 6.97 3.97 -4.57
N ALA A 127 6.63 2.68 -4.74
CA ALA A 127 7.34 1.79 -5.67
C ALA A 127 6.79 1.82 -7.11
N PHE A 128 5.61 2.40 -7.35
CA PHE A 128 5.05 2.46 -8.70
C PHE A 128 5.92 3.31 -9.64
N GLY A 129 5.99 2.91 -10.91
CA GLY A 129 6.57 3.72 -11.97
C GLY A 129 5.77 5.00 -12.25
N PRO A 130 6.28 5.89 -13.11
CA PRO A 130 5.60 7.12 -13.48
C PRO A 130 4.22 6.90 -14.12
N GLU A 131 4.06 5.90 -14.99
CA GLU A 131 2.84 5.65 -15.74
C GLU A 131 1.68 5.18 -14.83
N PRO A 132 1.86 4.17 -13.94
CA PRO A 132 0.80 3.77 -13.01
C PRO A 132 0.40 4.88 -12.01
N VAL A 133 1.35 5.76 -11.65
CA VAL A 133 1.10 6.96 -10.82
C VAL A 133 0.23 7.95 -11.59
N ALA A 134 0.62 8.33 -12.81
CA ALA A 134 -0.12 9.27 -13.64
C ALA A 134 -1.54 8.79 -13.95
N LEU A 135 -1.69 7.50 -14.28
CA LEU A 135 -2.99 6.89 -14.53
C LEU A 135 -3.94 7.02 -13.31
N ARG A 136 -3.47 6.66 -12.12
CA ARG A 136 -4.28 6.75 -10.89
C ARG A 136 -4.62 8.18 -10.51
N MET A 137 -3.70 9.10 -10.73
CA MET A 137 -3.95 10.53 -10.56
C MET A 137 -5.00 11.04 -11.54
N GLY A 138 -4.97 10.58 -12.80
CA GLY A 138 -5.99 10.92 -13.80
C GLY A 138 -7.37 10.35 -13.44
N LEU A 139 -7.45 9.05 -13.14
CA LEU A 139 -8.70 8.37 -12.78
C LEU A 139 -9.37 8.97 -11.54
N GLY A 140 -8.58 9.43 -10.57
CA GLY A 140 -9.10 10.04 -9.35
C GLY A 140 -9.12 11.57 -9.36
N ASP A 141 -8.96 12.22 -10.52
CA ASP A 141 -8.96 13.67 -10.69
C ASP A 141 -8.11 14.37 -9.61
N ALA A 142 -6.81 14.04 -9.59
CA ALA A 142 -5.89 14.52 -8.56
C ALA A 142 -5.68 16.03 -8.66
N ARG A 143 -6.15 16.75 -7.64
CA ARG A 143 -5.93 18.20 -7.47
C ARG A 143 -4.83 18.52 -6.45
N VAL A 144 -4.61 17.63 -5.49
CA VAL A 144 -3.60 17.79 -4.43
C VAL A 144 -2.75 16.53 -4.38
N LEU A 145 -1.42 16.70 -4.43
CA LEU A 145 -0.44 15.63 -4.26
C LEU A 145 0.57 16.02 -3.18
N VAL A 146 0.72 15.15 -2.19
CA VAL A 146 1.77 15.22 -1.17
C VAL A 146 2.88 14.25 -1.57
N THR A 147 4.08 14.77 -1.83
CA THR A 147 5.22 13.96 -2.28
C THR A 147 6.54 14.60 -1.84
N THR A 148 7.63 13.84 -1.92
CA THR A 148 8.98 14.42 -1.83
C THR A 148 9.43 14.98 -3.18
N ARG A 149 10.45 15.84 -3.15
CA ARG A 149 11.08 16.39 -4.36
C ARG A 149 11.59 15.27 -5.28
N GLU A 150 12.31 14.31 -4.72
CA GLU A 150 12.85 13.16 -5.45
C GLU A 150 11.73 12.38 -6.16
N LEU A 151 10.68 11.97 -5.44
CA LEU A 151 9.57 11.22 -6.04
C LEU A 151 8.81 12.05 -7.09
N TYR A 152 8.70 13.37 -6.88
CA TYR A 152 8.10 14.27 -7.88
C TYR A 152 8.91 14.28 -9.18
N GLU A 153 10.22 14.52 -9.10
CA GLU A 153 11.12 14.61 -10.25
C GLU A 153 11.14 13.29 -11.03
N HIS A 154 11.21 12.16 -10.33
CA HIS A 154 11.28 10.84 -10.95
C HIS A 154 9.94 10.34 -11.51
N LYS A 155 8.79 10.67 -10.89
CA LYS A 155 7.51 9.99 -11.18
C LYS A 155 6.40 10.89 -11.70
N VAL A 156 6.47 12.19 -11.43
CA VAL A 156 5.33 13.10 -11.64
C VAL A 156 5.65 14.21 -12.63
N ALA A 157 6.88 14.75 -12.61
CA ALA A 157 7.26 15.91 -13.40
C ALA A 157 7.00 15.71 -14.91
N ARG A 158 7.29 14.52 -15.45
CA ARG A 158 7.02 14.19 -16.86
C ARG A 158 5.53 14.13 -17.18
N ALA A 159 4.71 13.59 -16.27
CA ALA A 159 3.25 13.52 -16.40
C ALA A 159 2.66 14.92 -16.51
N ARG A 160 3.03 15.76 -15.54
CA ARG A 160 2.52 17.12 -15.40
C ARG A 160 2.93 18.00 -16.58
N GLY A 161 4.12 17.78 -17.14
CA GLY A 161 4.59 18.48 -18.33
C GLY A 161 3.97 17.99 -19.65
N GLY A 162 3.06 17.01 -19.63
CA GLY A 162 2.49 16.39 -20.84
C GLY A 162 3.51 15.56 -21.64
N ARG A 163 4.62 15.17 -21.00
CA ARG A 163 5.76 14.48 -21.63
C ARG A 163 5.82 12.99 -21.32
N LEU A 164 4.90 12.48 -20.51
CA LEU A 164 4.69 11.04 -20.38
C LEU A 164 3.99 10.55 -21.64
N ARG A 165 4.78 10.06 -22.60
CA ARG A 165 4.25 9.17 -23.62
C ARG A 165 3.96 7.86 -22.92
N ALA A 166 2.71 7.39 -22.93
CA ALA A 166 2.47 5.97 -22.74
C ALA A 166 3.39 5.28 -23.74
N SER A 167 4.32 4.43 -23.27
CA SER A 167 5.10 3.59 -24.16
C SER A 167 4.11 2.94 -25.12
N GLY A 168 4.29 3.15 -26.43
CA GLY A 168 3.28 2.93 -27.48
C GLY A 168 2.82 1.48 -27.63
N THR A 169 2.11 0.98 -26.64
CA THR A 169 1.36 -0.26 -26.66
C THR A 169 -0.05 0.13 -26.29
N ALA A 170 -1.01 -0.23 -27.15
CA ALA A 170 -2.43 -0.20 -26.84
C ALA A 170 -2.68 -0.73 -25.42
N ASP A 171 -3.75 -0.29 -24.77
CA ASP A 171 -4.03 -0.71 -23.40
C ASP A 171 -3.92 -2.24 -23.26
N PRO A 172 -2.89 -2.73 -22.54
CA PRO A 172 -2.52 -4.13 -22.62
C PRO A 172 -3.57 -4.98 -21.90
N SER A 173 -4.02 -6.07 -22.53
CA SER A 173 -4.87 -7.06 -21.85
C SER A 173 -4.11 -7.81 -20.76
N LEU A 174 -2.80 -8.00 -20.93
CA LEU A 174 -1.88 -8.63 -19.99
C LEU A 174 -0.62 -7.77 -19.83
N THR A 175 -0.25 -7.45 -18.59
CA THR A 175 1.02 -6.78 -18.28
C THR A 175 1.97 -7.74 -17.60
N VAL A 176 3.24 -7.75 -18.01
CA VAL A 176 4.32 -8.43 -17.30
C VAL A 176 5.17 -7.39 -16.60
N THR A 177 5.36 -7.52 -15.30
CA THR A 177 6.22 -6.64 -14.50
C THR A 177 7.31 -7.46 -13.84
N ASN A 178 8.56 -7.00 -13.97
CA ASN A 178 9.70 -7.59 -13.27
C ASN A 178 10.24 -6.54 -12.30
N LEU A 179 10.24 -6.85 -10.99
CA LEU A 179 10.90 -6.04 -9.97
C LEU A 179 12.01 -6.83 -9.27
N GLY A 180 12.37 -8.00 -9.81
CA GLY A 180 13.45 -8.83 -9.29
C GLY A 180 14.82 -8.16 -9.41
N ASP A 181 15.02 -7.37 -10.45
CA ASP A 181 16.19 -6.49 -10.64
C ASP A 181 16.33 -5.44 -9.52
N GLN A 182 15.20 -5.02 -8.94
CA GLN A 182 15.13 -4.11 -7.78
C GLN A 182 15.19 -4.87 -6.44
N GLY A 183 15.48 -6.17 -6.45
CA GLY A 183 15.61 -7.00 -5.25
C GLY A 183 14.29 -7.43 -4.62
N VAL A 184 13.16 -7.26 -5.31
CA VAL A 184 11.85 -7.71 -4.81
C VAL A 184 11.72 -9.21 -5.04
N GLU A 185 11.53 -10.00 -3.97
CA GLU A 185 11.41 -11.46 -4.08
C GLU A 185 10.08 -11.93 -4.63
N THR A 186 9.00 -11.17 -4.44
CA THR A 186 7.67 -11.48 -4.95
C THR A 186 6.91 -10.20 -5.22
N VAL A 187 6.29 -10.12 -6.40
CA VAL A 187 5.50 -8.96 -6.82
C VAL A 187 4.05 -9.38 -6.87
N PHE A 188 3.14 -8.64 -6.24
CA PHE A 188 1.70 -8.82 -6.45
C PHE A 188 1.16 -7.57 -7.13
N GLY A 189 0.68 -7.73 -8.35
CA GLY A 189 0.17 -6.61 -9.14
C GLY A 189 -1.27 -6.25 -8.81
N VAL A 190 -1.67 -5.05 -9.19
CA VAL A 190 -3.08 -4.66 -9.21
C VAL A 190 -3.46 -4.46 -10.67
N VAL A 191 -4.37 -5.30 -11.14
CA VAL A 191 -4.95 -5.20 -12.48
C VAL A 191 -5.83 -3.94 -12.55
N HIS A 192 -5.74 -3.19 -13.65
CA HIS A 192 -6.61 -2.04 -13.89
C HIS A 192 -7.23 -2.12 -15.29
N PRO A 193 -8.52 -1.86 -15.48
CA PRO A 193 -9.11 -1.86 -16.81
C PRO A 193 -8.37 -0.94 -17.81
N PRO A 194 -8.27 -1.33 -19.09
CA PRO A 194 -8.82 -2.56 -19.69
C PRO A 194 -7.90 -3.80 -19.56
N GLN A 195 -6.81 -3.71 -18.80
CA GLN A 195 -5.99 -4.86 -18.43
C GLN A 195 -6.86 -5.87 -17.68
N VAL A 196 -6.73 -7.15 -18.03
CA VAL A 196 -7.43 -8.27 -17.39
C VAL A 196 -6.50 -9.13 -16.55
N ALA A 197 -5.18 -9.03 -16.74
CA ALA A 197 -4.20 -9.81 -16.00
C ALA A 197 -2.84 -9.11 -15.85
N LEU A 198 -2.14 -9.39 -14.75
CA LEU A 198 -0.78 -8.92 -14.46
C LEU A 198 0.08 -10.08 -13.94
N VAL A 199 1.19 -10.37 -14.63
CA VAL A 199 2.19 -11.34 -14.18
C VAL A 199 3.36 -10.61 -13.52
N GLY A 200 3.62 -10.92 -12.25
CA GLY A 200 4.70 -10.33 -11.46
C GLY A 200 5.88 -11.29 -11.33
N LEU A 201 7.08 -10.86 -11.74
CA LEU A 201 8.32 -11.63 -11.61
C LEU A 201 9.18 -11.05 -10.48
N GLY A 202 9.53 -11.89 -9.51
CA GLY A 202 10.46 -11.57 -8.44
C GLY A 202 11.93 -11.85 -8.79
N ARG A 203 12.82 -11.60 -7.83
CA ARG A 203 14.25 -11.88 -7.95
C ARG A 203 14.50 -13.39 -7.94
N ILE A 204 15.57 -13.81 -8.62
CA ILE A 204 16.06 -15.19 -8.53
C ILE A 204 16.78 -15.36 -7.20
N VAL A 205 16.44 -16.41 -6.46
CA VAL A 205 17.04 -16.76 -5.18
C VAL A 205 17.38 -18.24 -5.11
N GLU A 206 18.51 -18.57 -4.51
CA GLU A 206 18.86 -19.96 -4.18
C GLU A 206 17.90 -20.49 -3.11
N ARG A 207 17.22 -21.61 -3.39
CA ARG A 207 16.32 -22.28 -2.43
C ARG A 207 16.51 -23.79 -2.45
N PRO A 208 16.30 -24.47 -1.30
CA PRO A 208 16.15 -25.91 -1.29
C PRO A 208 14.84 -26.30 -2.01
N VAL A 209 14.96 -27.14 -3.03
CA VAL A 209 13.83 -27.66 -3.82
C VAL A 209 13.93 -29.17 -4.00
N ALA A 210 12.79 -29.84 -4.08
CA ALA A 210 12.72 -31.25 -4.40
C ALA A 210 12.83 -31.45 -5.92
N VAL A 211 13.83 -32.21 -6.37
CA VAL A 211 14.03 -32.56 -7.78
C VAL A 211 14.12 -34.08 -7.87
N ARG A 212 13.15 -34.70 -8.55
CA ARG A 212 13.07 -36.17 -8.71
C ARG A 212 13.16 -36.93 -7.37
N GLY A 213 12.52 -36.40 -6.33
CA GLY A 213 12.49 -37.01 -4.99
C GLY A 213 13.71 -36.73 -4.10
N LEU A 214 14.70 -35.95 -4.57
CA LEU A 214 15.86 -35.54 -3.78
C LEU A 214 15.84 -34.04 -3.48
N LEU A 215 16.41 -33.62 -2.35
CA LEU A 215 16.60 -32.21 -2.02
C LEU A 215 17.88 -31.67 -2.65
N GLY A 216 17.78 -30.51 -3.32
CA GLY A 216 18.94 -29.77 -3.84
C GLY A 216 18.71 -28.27 -3.78
N VAL A 217 19.79 -27.49 -3.69
CA VAL A 217 19.72 -26.03 -3.79
C VAL A 217 19.70 -25.64 -5.26
N ARG A 218 18.74 -24.78 -5.65
CA ARG A 218 18.58 -24.32 -7.03
C ARG A 218 18.21 -22.84 -7.08
N PRO A 219 18.55 -22.14 -8.19
CA PRO A 219 17.98 -20.83 -8.48
C PRO A 219 16.47 -20.95 -8.72
N VAL A 220 15.68 -20.18 -7.96
CA VAL A 220 14.22 -20.17 -8.04
C VAL A 220 13.73 -18.74 -8.24
N LEU A 221 12.85 -18.56 -9.22
CA LEU A 221 12.07 -17.34 -9.42
C LEU A 221 10.62 -17.58 -9.01
N THR A 222 10.04 -16.65 -8.25
CA THR A 222 8.60 -16.64 -7.98
C THR A 222 7.90 -15.77 -9.03
N ALA A 223 7.02 -16.38 -9.81
CA ALA A 223 6.06 -15.68 -10.68
C ALA A 223 4.68 -15.69 -10.03
N THR A 224 4.00 -14.54 -10.02
CA THR A 224 2.62 -14.42 -9.54
C THR A 224 1.69 -13.98 -10.67
N LEU A 225 0.40 -14.22 -10.50
CA LEU A 225 -0.64 -13.69 -11.37
C LEU A 225 -1.70 -12.97 -10.54
N SER A 226 -2.08 -11.79 -10.97
CA SER A 226 -3.30 -11.10 -10.55
C SER A 226 -4.21 -11.00 -11.76
N ALA A 227 -5.50 -11.33 -11.62
CA ALA A 227 -6.44 -11.34 -12.74
C ALA A 227 -7.81 -10.79 -12.33
N ASP A 228 -8.51 -10.15 -13.27
CA ASP A 228 -9.91 -9.79 -13.12
C ASP A 228 -10.78 -11.04 -13.30
N HIS A 229 -11.46 -11.44 -12.22
CA HIS A 229 -12.30 -12.63 -12.22
C HIS A 229 -13.52 -12.57 -13.14
N ARG A 230 -13.90 -11.38 -13.61
CA ARG A 230 -14.96 -11.22 -14.62
C ARG A 230 -14.48 -11.66 -16.01
N ALA A 231 -13.18 -11.60 -16.25
CA ALA A 231 -12.56 -11.90 -17.54
C ALA A 231 -11.81 -13.25 -17.56
N ALA A 232 -11.38 -13.75 -16.40
CA ALA A 232 -10.66 -15.02 -16.31
C ALA A 232 -10.97 -15.79 -15.00
N ASP A 233 -11.06 -17.11 -15.10
CA ASP A 233 -11.08 -18.01 -13.94
C ASP A 233 -9.67 -18.53 -13.60
N GLY A 234 -9.56 -19.34 -12.54
CA GLY A 234 -8.27 -19.89 -12.10
C GLY A 234 -7.60 -20.80 -13.14
N ALA A 235 -8.39 -21.57 -13.90
CA ALA A 235 -7.88 -22.46 -14.94
C ALA A 235 -7.29 -21.68 -16.12
N THR A 236 -7.99 -20.63 -16.56
CA THR A 236 -7.55 -19.74 -17.64
C THR A 236 -6.34 -18.93 -17.21
N GLY A 237 -6.34 -18.43 -15.97
CA GLY A 237 -5.21 -17.71 -15.39
C GLY A 237 -3.95 -18.57 -15.23
N ALA A 238 -4.08 -19.87 -14.93
CA ALA A 238 -2.91 -20.74 -14.76
C ALA A 238 -2.12 -20.98 -16.06
N ARG A 239 -2.77 -20.94 -17.24
CA ARG A 239 -2.16 -21.25 -18.54
C ARG A 239 -0.88 -20.44 -18.85
N PRO A 240 -0.85 -19.09 -18.71
CA PRO A 240 0.36 -18.32 -18.92
C PRO A 240 1.47 -18.68 -17.92
N LEU A 241 1.15 -18.97 -16.65
CA LEU A 241 2.14 -19.38 -15.65
C LEU A 241 2.74 -20.75 -15.97
N THR A 242 1.91 -21.72 -16.39
CA THR A 242 2.39 -23.05 -16.82
C THR A 242 3.25 -22.96 -18.07
N SER A 243 2.89 -22.08 -19.01
CA SER A 243 3.67 -21.86 -20.22
C SER A 243 5.02 -21.23 -19.89
N LEU A 244 5.03 -20.23 -19.01
CA LEU A 244 6.24 -19.58 -18.52
C LEU A 244 7.16 -20.58 -17.82
N ASP A 245 6.65 -21.39 -16.89
CA ASP A 245 7.44 -22.43 -16.24
C ASP A 245 8.07 -23.38 -17.27
N ARG A 246 7.26 -23.96 -18.16
CA ARG A 246 7.77 -24.86 -19.20
C ARG A 246 8.91 -24.25 -20.02
N PHE A 247 8.76 -23.01 -20.46
CA PHE A 247 9.78 -22.33 -21.28
C PHE A 247 11.02 -21.96 -20.47
N LEU A 248 10.87 -21.57 -19.20
CA LEU A 248 12.01 -21.23 -18.34
C LEU A 248 12.79 -22.46 -17.85
N GLN A 249 12.21 -23.67 -17.89
CA GLN A 249 12.96 -24.90 -17.60
C GLN A 249 13.88 -25.32 -18.76
N ARG A 250 13.68 -24.79 -19.97
CA ARG A 250 14.47 -25.09 -21.17
C ARG A 250 14.70 -23.83 -22.03
N PRO A 251 15.35 -22.81 -21.46
CA PRO A 251 15.54 -21.54 -22.15
C PRO A 251 16.36 -21.65 -23.44
N GLU A 252 17.17 -22.69 -23.59
CA GLU A 252 17.94 -23.00 -24.80
C GLU A 252 17.10 -23.48 -25.99
N GLU A 253 15.84 -23.89 -25.76
CA GLU A 253 14.91 -24.32 -26.81
C GLU A 253 14.03 -23.16 -27.34
N LEU A 254 14.22 -21.93 -26.84
CA LEU A 254 13.50 -20.70 -27.22
C LEU A 254 14.24 -19.89 -28.29
#